data_AF-A0A1I0ACB3-F1
#
_entry.id   AF-A0A1I0ACB3-F1
#
_cell.length_a   1.000
_cell.length_b   1.000
_cell.length_c   1.000
_cell.angle_alpha   90.00
_cell.angle_beta   90.00
_cell.angle_gamma   90.00
#
_symmetry.space_group_name_H-M   'P 1'
#
loop_
_entity.id
_entity.type
_entity.pdbx_description
1 polymer ?
#
loop_
_entity_poly.entity_id
_entity_poly.type
_entity_poly.pdbx_seq_one_letter_code
_entity_poly.pdbx_strand_id
1 'polypeptide(L)'
;MLAGIIIVVILLLIVVFVYSFKNANNEQKTGSTNTDADDNWWTSEMEEDYRKFQEQQNRDIKNMPLTDANEKLTPSNDTQLCSKEKLAVYVAEIESLIASNENVEDSNSRKSIKVFDSDYSNLGDIDPTFQEQLLKLIGDKGLTNVEFYNAAWIDRKLFSAINGNKYYKPKKETAVACCFGLKLSLWEAEKLLKAAGYALSDSILWDRIIKYCLQHDINRIEQVNQILDEMDEKCIGC
;
A
#
# COMPACT_ATOMS: atom_id res chain seq x y z
N MET A 1 54.43 1.84 37.06
CA MET A 1 54.10 0.51 36.47
C MET A 1 52.75 -0.03 36.94
N LEU A 2 52.37 0.10 38.22
CA LEU A 2 51.09 -0.41 38.75
C LEU A 2 49.82 0.24 38.14
N ALA A 3 49.84 1.55 37.84
CA ALA A 3 48.66 2.25 37.29
C ALA A 3 48.27 1.79 35.86
N GLY A 4 49.25 1.41 35.04
CA GLY A 4 49.00 0.91 33.67
C GLY A 4 48.36 -0.49 33.66
N ILE A 5 48.71 -1.33 34.63
CA ILE A 5 48.17 -2.68 34.77
C ILE A 5 46.69 -2.62 35.18
N ILE A 6 46.33 -1.69 36.06
CA ILE A 6 44.94 -1.52 36.53
C ILE A 6 44.00 -1.13 35.37
N ILE A 7 44.45 -0.23 34.48
CA ILE A 7 43.63 0.22 33.34
C ILE A 7 43.40 -0.93 32.34
N VAL A 8 44.41 -1.77 32.09
CA VAL A 8 44.29 -2.93 31.20
C VAL A 8 43.36 -3.99 31.78
N VAL A 9 43.41 -4.21 33.10
CA VAL A 9 42.49 -5.14 33.79
C VAL A 9 41.05 -4.64 33.75
N ILE A 10 40.83 -3.33 33.94
CA ILE A 10 39.48 -2.73 33.84
C ILE A 10 38.93 -2.84 32.42
N LEU A 11 39.74 -2.58 31.39
CA LEU A 11 39.32 -2.74 29.99
C LEU A 11 38.99 -4.20 29.65
N LEU A 12 39.77 -5.16 30.12
CA LEU A 12 39.45 -6.58 29.94
C LEU A 12 38.17 -6.99 30.68
N LEU A 13 37.93 -6.46 31.89
CA LEU A 13 36.68 -6.71 32.61
C LEU A 13 35.47 -6.09 31.91
N ILE A 14 35.60 -4.89 31.33
CA ILE A 14 34.53 -4.26 30.55
C ILE A 14 34.24 -5.06 29.27
N VAL A 15 35.27 -5.54 28.56
CA VAL A 15 35.09 -6.37 27.37
C VAL A 15 34.42 -7.69 27.73
N VAL A 16 34.86 -8.38 28.79
CA VAL A 16 34.25 -9.62 29.27
C VAL A 16 32.80 -9.38 29.74
N PHE A 17 32.52 -8.24 30.38
CA PHE A 17 31.18 -7.88 30.83
C PHE A 17 30.23 -7.59 29.66
N VAL A 18 30.68 -6.82 28.66
CA VAL A 18 29.90 -6.55 27.44
C VAL A 18 29.66 -7.85 26.65
N TYR A 19 30.65 -8.74 26.60
CA TYR A 19 30.50 -10.05 25.95
C TYR A 19 29.50 -10.95 26.69
N SER A 20 29.56 -10.98 28.02
CA SER A 20 28.62 -11.74 28.86
C SER A 20 27.19 -11.19 28.77
N PHE A 21 27.03 -9.86 28.68
CA PHE A 21 25.73 -9.20 28.55
C PHE A 21 25.11 -9.42 27.18
N LYS A 22 25.92 -9.48 26.11
CA LYS A 22 25.45 -9.83 24.77
C LYS A 22 25.09 -11.31 24.63
N ASN A 23 25.70 -12.18 25.43
CA ASN A 23 25.37 -13.62 25.47
C ASN A 23 24.10 -13.91 26.31
N ALA A 24 23.87 -13.19 27.41
CA ALA A 24 22.69 -13.37 28.26
C ALA A 24 21.36 -13.00 27.57
N ASN A 25 21.38 -12.12 26.56
CA ASN A 25 20.20 -11.81 25.73
C ASN A 25 19.94 -12.84 24.62
N ASN A 26 20.84 -13.80 24.39
CA ASN A 26 20.69 -14.84 23.37
C ASN A 26 20.22 -16.21 23.91
N GLU A 27 20.10 -16.38 25.23
CA GLU A 27 19.81 -17.71 25.85
C GLU A 27 18.39 -17.87 26.43
N GLN A 28 17.45 -16.96 26.13
CA GLN A 28 16.01 -17.17 26.36
C GLN A 28 15.27 -17.75 25.14
N LYS A 29 16.00 -18.19 24.10
CA LYS A 29 15.44 -18.95 22.98
C LYS A 29 16.23 -20.24 22.75
N THR A 30 15.97 -21.25 23.58
CA THR A 30 15.98 -22.71 23.30
C THR A 30 15.88 -23.45 24.64
N GLY A 31 14.87 -24.25 25.00
CA GLY A 31 13.67 -24.66 24.29
C GLY A 31 12.75 -25.48 25.21
N SER A 32 11.49 -25.58 24.82
CA SER A 32 10.65 -26.76 25.02
C SER A 32 9.92 -27.02 23.71
N THR A 33 9.91 -28.28 23.30
CA THR A 33 9.81 -28.74 21.91
C THR A 33 8.38 -29.04 21.46
N ASN A 34 8.15 -28.80 20.17
CA ASN A 34 7.09 -29.31 19.27
C ASN A 34 5.70 -28.68 19.39
N THR A 35 5.37 -27.77 18.46
CA THR A 35 4.80 -28.12 17.14
C THR A 35 4.91 -26.90 16.21
N ASP A 36 5.21 -27.21 14.94
CA ASP A 36 4.98 -26.42 13.72
C ASP A 36 5.89 -25.22 13.44
N ALA A 37 6.99 -25.53 12.78
CA ALA A 37 7.71 -24.61 11.92
C ALA A 37 6.82 -24.21 10.73
N ASP A 38 6.24 -23.00 10.73
CA ASP A 38 5.62 -22.45 9.50
C ASP A 38 5.46 -20.91 9.45
N ASP A 39 6.32 -20.15 10.13
CA ASP A 39 6.31 -18.66 10.02
C ASP A 39 7.17 -18.14 8.86
N ASN A 40 7.41 -18.98 7.85
CA ASN A 40 7.81 -18.53 6.52
C ASN A 40 6.74 -19.03 5.55
N TRP A 41 5.73 -18.20 5.30
CA TRP A 41 4.56 -18.47 4.44
C TRP A 41 4.91 -18.63 2.94
N TRP A 42 6.18 -18.85 2.64
CA TRP A 42 6.76 -19.05 1.33
C TRP A 42 7.71 -20.25 1.40
N THR A 43 7.15 -21.44 1.19
CA THR A 43 7.92 -22.68 1.20
C THR A 43 8.74 -22.81 -0.09
N SER A 44 9.82 -23.60 -0.06
CA SER A 44 10.57 -23.92 -1.27
C SER A 44 9.69 -24.59 -2.34
N GLU A 45 8.62 -25.26 -1.92
CA GLU A 45 7.60 -25.87 -2.79
C GLU A 45 6.73 -24.80 -3.46
N MET A 46 6.28 -23.78 -2.72
CA MET A 46 5.54 -22.63 -3.26
C MET A 46 6.38 -21.78 -4.23
N GLU A 47 7.68 -21.61 -3.96
CA GLU A 47 8.60 -20.94 -4.89
C GLU A 47 8.77 -21.74 -6.19
N GLU A 48 8.80 -23.07 -6.10
CA GLU A 48 8.93 -23.94 -7.27
C GLU A 48 7.64 -23.98 -8.10
N ASP A 49 6.48 -24.03 -7.46
CA ASP A 49 5.16 -23.93 -8.11
C ASP A 49 4.99 -22.58 -8.82
N TYR A 50 5.44 -21.50 -8.19
CA TYR A 50 5.47 -20.18 -8.80
C TYR A 50 6.40 -20.13 -10.03
N ARG A 51 7.59 -20.74 -9.96
CA ARG A 51 8.48 -20.86 -11.12
C ARG A 51 7.87 -21.68 -12.25
N LYS A 52 7.24 -22.81 -11.94
CA LYS A 52 6.55 -23.67 -12.93
C LYS A 52 5.39 -22.94 -13.60
N PHE A 53 4.63 -22.15 -12.85
CA PHE A 53 3.56 -21.31 -13.38
C PHE A 53 4.09 -20.24 -14.35
N GLN A 54 5.17 -19.54 -13.99
CA GLN A 54 5.83 -18.56 -14.87
C GLN A 54 6.40 -19.21 -16.14
N GLU A 55 7.03 -20.37 -16.02
CA GLU A 55 7.53 -21.14 -17.15
C GLU A 55 6.41 -21.65 -18.05
N GLN A 56 5.27 -22.03 -17.49
CA GLN A 56 4.11 -22.45 -18.25
C GLN A 56 3.50 -21.29 -19.03
N GLN A 57 3.28 -20.13 -18.41
CA GLN A 57 2.83 -18.93 -19.13
C GLN A 57 3.78 -18.53 -20.26
N ASN A 58 5.08 -18.56 -20.01
CA ASN A 58 6.09 -18.23 -21.02
C ASN A 58 6.13 -19.27 -22.15
N ARG A 59 5.88 -20.56 -21.87
CA ARG A 59 5.73 -21.60 -22.89
C ARG A 59 4.46 -21.43 -23.70
N ASP A 60 3.35 -21.08 -23.07
CA ASP A 60 2.06 -20.88 -23.73
C ASP A 60 2.10 -19.67 -24.66
N ILE A 61 2.75 -18.58 -24.23
CA ILE A 61 3.01 -17.40 -25.07
C ILE A 61 3.93 -17.77 -26.25
N LYS A 62 4.97 -18.56 -26.01
CA LYS A 62 5.97 -18.93 -27.04
C LYS A 62 5.44 -19.94 -28.06
N ASN A 63 4.49 -20.79 -27.68
CA ASN A 63 3.93 -21.85 -28.51
C ASN A 63 2.56 -21.49 -29.11
N MET A 64 2.11 -20.24 -28.95
CA MET A 64 0.90 -19.74 -29.57
C MET A 64 1.07 -19.72 -31.11
N PRO A 65 0.21 -20.40 -31.89
CA PRO A 65 0.33 -20.45 -33.34
C PRO A 65 0.11 -19.05 -33.94
N LEU A 66 1.01 -18.63 -34.85
CA LEU A 66 0.97 -17.33 -35.53
C LEU A 66 -0.20 -17.15 -36.51
N THR A 67 -1.23 -17.98 -36.48
CA THR A 67 -2.29 -18.00 -37.51
C THR A 67 -3.68 -17.55 -37.06
N ASP A 68 -3.84 -17.04 -35.83
CA ASP A 68 -5.10 -16.39 -35.39
C ASP A 68 -4.90 -14.92 -34.96
N ALA A 69 -3.79 -14.30 -35.37
CA ALA A 69 -3.41 -12.94 -34.94
C ALA A 69 -4.28 -11.80 -35.52
N ASN A 70 -5.31 -12.09 -36.34
CA ASN A 70 -6.18 -11.07 -36.93
C ASN A 70 -7.70 -11.33 -36.85
N GLU A 71 -8.18 -12.41 -36.20
CA GLU A 71 -9.63 -12.70 -36.14
C GLU A 71 -10.18 -13.04 -34.74
N LYS A 72 -9.37 -12.98 -33.68
CA LYS A 72 -9.84 -13.06 -32.27
C LYS A 72 -9.54 -11.84 -31.41
N LEU A 73 -9.11 -10.74 -32.04
CA LEU A 73 -9.04 -9.40 -31.45
C LEU A 73 -10.34 -8.62 -31.65
N THR A 74 -11.49 -9.28 -31.43
CA THR A 74 -12.68 -8.55 -30.97
C THR A 74 -13.00 -9.00 -29.55
N PRO A 75 -12.31 -8.47 -28.52
CA PRO A 75 -12.86 -8.49 -27.18
C PRO A 75 -14.12 -7.62 -27.19
N SER A 76 -15.22 -8.22 -26.74
CA SER A 76 -16.51 -7.60 -26.46
C SER A 76 -16.36 -6.24 -25.76
N ASN A 77 -16.84 -5.16 -26.40
CA ASN A 77 -17.36 -3.84 -25.94
C ASN A 77 -17.02 -3.21 -24.55
N ASP A 78 -16.11 -3.74 -23.74
CA ASP A 78 -15.73 -3.20 -22.43
C ASP A 78 -14.33 -2.57 -22.42
N THR A 79 -13.68 -2.43 -23.59
CA THR A 79 -12.34 -1.82 -23.76
C THR A 79 -12.38 -0.28 -23.86
N GLN A 80 -13.38 0.38 -23.26
CA GLN A 80 -13.34 1.85 -23.21
C GLN A 80 -12.38 2.32 -22.12
N LEU A 81 -11.11 2.50 -22.54
CA LEU A 81 -10.36 3.73 -22.25
C LEU A 81 -11.36 4.89 -22.14
N CYS A 82 -11.22 5.77 -21.14
CA CYS A 82 -12.14 6.91 -21.01
C CYS A 82 -12.19 7.61 -22.37
N SER A 83 -13.35 7.58 -23.06
CA SER A 83 -13.46 8.28 -24.33
C SER A 83 -13.10 9.74 -24.05
N LYS A 84 -12.42 10.43 -24.99
CA LYS A 84 -12.03 11.83 -24.79
C LYS A 84 -13.21 12.69 -24.31
N GLU A 85 -14.41 12.36 -24.78
CA GLU A 85 -15.67 12.98 -24.36
C GLU A 85 -15.98 12.74 -22.88
N LYS A 86 -15.84 11.51 -22.38
CA LYS A 86 -16.10 11.17 -20.98
C LYS A 86 -15.06 11.76 -20.03
N LEU A 87 -13.79 11.81 -20.45
CA LEU A 87 -12.73 12.46 -19.68
C LEU A 87 -12.97 13.96 -19.55
N ALA A 88 -13.34 14.62 -20.66
CA ALA A 88 -13.68 16.04 -20.67
C ALA A 88 -14.88 16.36 -19.76
N VAL A 89 -15.87 15.46 -19.67
CA VAL A 89 -16.99 15.60 -18.74
C VAL A 89 -16.52 15.57 -17.28
N TYR A 90 -15.67 14.60 -16.91
CA TYR A 90 -15.14 14.53 -15.54
C TYR A 90 -14.31 15.75 -15.17
N VAL A 91 -13.43 16.19 -16.06
CA VAL A 91 -12.58 17.36 -15.84
C VAL A 91 -13.42 18.62 -15.69
N ALA A 92 -14.38 18.85 -16.59
CA ALA A 92 -15.28 20.01 -16.50
C ALA A 92 -16.14 19.99 -15.22
N GLU A 93 -16.61 18.81 -14.78
CA GLU A 93 -17.34 18.69 -13.51
C GLU A 93 -16.43 19.05 -12.32
N ILE A 94 -15.21 18.54 -12.28
CA ILE A 94 -14.22 18.87 -11.24
C ILE A 94 -13.92 20.38 -11.24
N GLU A 95 -13.65 20.98 -12.38
CA GLU A 95 -13.41 22.43 -12.52
C GLU A 95 -14.60 23.25 -12.02
N SER A 96 -15.83 22.85 -12.37
CA SER A 96 -17.04 23.51 -11.90
C SER A 96 -17.18 23.43 -10.37
N LEU A 97 -16.86 22.29 -9.76
CA LEU A 97 -16.90 22.10 -8.30
C LEU A 97 -15.80 22.91 -7.59
N ILE A 98 -14.67 23.14 -8.26
CA ILE A 98 -13.60 24.00 -7.75
C ILE A 98 -14.07 25.46 -7.76
N ALA A 99 -14.61 25.94 -8.88
CA ALA A 99 -15.06 27.33 -9.03
C ALA A 99 -16.22 27.69 -8.08
N SER A 100 -17.12 26.75 -7.76
CA SER A 100 -18.20 27.00 -6.79
C SER A 100 -17.70 27.18 -5.36
N ASN A 101 -16.57 26.58 -5.01
CA ASN A 101 -16.01 26.66 -3.65
C ASN A 101 -15.21 27.96 -3.41
N GLU A 102 -14.69 28.62 -4.45
CA GLU A 102 -13.96 29.89 -4.31
C GLU A 102 -14.88 31.09 -4.05
N ASN A 103 -16.18 30.98 -4.35
CA ASN A 103 -17.16 32.05 -4.16
C ASN A 103 -17.83 32.05 -2.76
N VAL A 104 -17.35 31.23 -1.83
CA VAL A 104 -17.84 31.23 -0.44
C VAL A 104 -17.11 32.32 0.34
N GLU A 105 -17.68 33.53 0.32
CA GLU A 105 -17.34 34.56 1.30
C GLU A 105 -17.57 34.03 2.73
N ASP A 106 -16.59 34.36 3.56
CA ASP A 106 -16.47 34.13 4.99
C ASP A 106 -17.79 34.34 5.76
N SER A 107 -18.58 33.29 5.86
CA SER A 107 -19.63 33.17 6.87
C SER A 107 -19.30 31.94 7.71
N ASN A 108 -18.27 32.14 8.54
CA ASN A 108 -17.80 31.24 9.58
C ASN A 108 -18.93 30.87 10.56
N SER A 109 -19.82 29.96 10.14
CA SER A 109 -20.59 29.14 11.05
C SER A 109 -19.64 28.05 11.51
N ARG A 110 -19.03 28.27 12.68
CA ARG A 110 -18.33 27.24 13.45
C ARG A 110 -19.25 26.03 13.58
N LYS A 111 -19.22 25.11 12.62
CA LYS A 111 -19.60 23.73 12.85
C LYS A 111 -18.72 23.30 14.01
N SER A 112 -19.35 23.02 15.14
CA SER A 112 -18.72 22.52 16.34
C SER A 112 -17.67 21.49 15.92
N ILE A 113 -16.39 21.85 16.03
CA ILE A 113 -15.31 20.87 16.03
C ILE A 113 -15.73 19.91 17.12
N LYS A 114 -16.12 18.69 16.75
CA LYS A 114 -16.23 17.62 17.73
C LYS A 114 -14.81 17.52 18.28
N VAL A 115 -14.60 18.06 19.47
CA VAL A 115 -13.36 17.93 20.21
C VAL A 115 -13.10 16.44 20.19
N PHE A 116 -12.06 16.04 19.48
CA PHE A 116 -11.61 14.66 19.48
C PHE A 116 -11.09 14.45 20.89
N ASP A 117 -11.92 13.88 21.76
CA ASP A 117 -11.48 13.40 23.07
C ASP A 117 -10.39 12.37 22.77
N SER A 118 -9.14 12.82 22.78
CA SER A 118 -7.99 11.93 22.67
C SER A 118 -7.87 11.22 24.00
N ASP A 119 -8.63 10.14 24.14
CA ASP A 119 -8.53 9.25 25.28
C ASP A 119 -7.20 8.49 25.18
N TYR A 120 -6.13 9.10 25.71
CA TYR A 120 -4.80 8.49 25.82
C TYR A 120 -4.75 7.36 26.86
N SER A 121 -5.88 6.98 27.46
CA SER A 121 -5.94 5.84 28.39
C SER A 121 -5.61 4.51 27.72
N ASN A 122 -5.65 4.45 26.38
CA ASN A 122 -5.44 3.24 25.60
C ASN A 122 -4.15 3.23 24.76
N LEU A 123 -3.04 3.71 25.34
CA LEU A 123 -1.70 3.55 24.76
C LEU A 123 -1.28 2.08 24.55
N GLY A 124 -2.03 1.12 25.11
CA GLY A 124 -1.81 -0.32 24.97
C GLY A 124 -2.46 -0.94 23.73
N ASP A 125 -3.60 -0.41 23.26
CA ASP A 125 -4.27 -0.91 22.06
C ASP A 125 -3.67 -0.26 20.81
N ILE A 126 -2.78 -0.99 20.16
CA ILE A 126 -2.12 -0.56 18.93
C ILE A 126 -3.05 -0.87 17.75
N ASP A 127 -3.54 0.18 17.07
CA ASP A 127 -4.28 0.03 15.83
C ASP A 127 -3.48 -0.78 14.79
N PRO A 128 -4.13 -1.63 13.97
CA PRO A 128 -3.45 -2.39 12.94
C PRO A 128 -2.68 -1.50 11.96
N THR A 129 -1.47 -1.92 11.61
CA THR A 129 -0.60 -1.20 10.66
C THR A 129 -1.16 -1.19 9.24
N PHE A 130 -0.65 -0.30 8.38
CA PHE A 130 -1.02 -0.29 6.96
C PHE A 130 -0.86 -1.67 6.30
N GLN A 131 0.25 -2.35 6.55
CA GLN A 131 0.53 -3.66 5.98
C GLN A 131 -0.52 -4.69 6.42
N GLU A 132 -0.83 -4.75 7.71
CA GLU A 132 -1.81 -5.69 8.25
C GLU A 132 -3.22 -5.42 7.70
N GLN A 133 -3.62 -4.14 7.63
CA GLN A 133 -4.92 -3.77 7.06
C GLN A 133 -4.97 -4.08 5.56
N LEU A 134 -3.90 -3.81 4.82
CA LEU A 134 -3.83 -4.08 3.39
C LEU A 134 -3.96 -5.58 3.10
N LEU A 135 -3.17 -6.42 3.78
CA LEU A 135 -3.24 -7.86 3.60
C LEU A 135 -4.60 -8.44 3.98
N LYS A 136 -5.20 -7.93 5.06
CA LYS A 136 -6.55 -8.31 5.46
C LYS A 136 -7.56 -7.98 4.35
N LEU A 137 -7.50 -6.76 3.80
CA LEU A 137 -8.40 -6.35 2.71
C LEU A 137 -8.21 -7.17 1.42
N ILE A 138 -6.96 -7.51 1.08
CA ILE A 138 -6.65 -8.40 -0.05
C ILE A 138 -7.32 -9.77 0.14
N GLY A 139 -7.17 -10.35 1.34
CA GLY A 139 -7.80 -11.61 1.71
C GLY A 139 -9.33 -11.54 1.73
N ASP A 140 -9.90 -10.50 2.33
CA ASP A 140 -11.36 -10.26 2.40
C ASP A 140 -11.98 -10.10 1.00
N LYS A 141 -11.24 -9.52 0.05
CA LYS A 141 -11.64 -9.37 -1.36
C LYS A 141 -11.36 -10.63 -2.20
N GLY A 142 -10.72 -11.65 -1.63
CA GLY A 142 -10.38 -12.91 -2.31
C GLY A 142 -9.33 -12.75 -3.43
N LEU A 143 -8.49 -11.71 -3.37
CA LEU A 143 -7.48 -11.44 -4.37
C LEU A 143 -6.18 -12.18 -4.05
N THR A 144 -5.55 -12.75 -5.07
CA THR A 144 -4.15 -13.19 -4.96
C THR A 144 -3.21 -11.98 -4.91
N ASN A 145 -2.01 -12.17 -4.35
CA ASN A 145 -0.97 -11.14 -4.35
C ASN A 145 -0.69 -10.60 -5.76
N VAL A 146 -0.68 -11.48 -6.77
CA VAL A 146 -0.42 -11.13 -8.17
C VAL A 146 -1.53 -10.28 -8.76
N GLU A 147 -2.78 -10.66 -8.53
CA GLU A 147 -3.93 -9.87 -8.98
C GLU A 147 -3.92 -8.49 -8.32
N PHE A 148 -3.65 -8.43 -7.02
CA PHE A 148 -3.63 -7.18 -6.27
C PHE A 148 -2.55 -6.22 -6.79
N TYR A 149 -1.27 -6.62 -6.84
CA TYR A 149 -0.22 -5.66 -7.22
C TYR A 149 -0.35 -5.20 -8.68
N ASN A 150 -0.89 -6.06 -9.55
CA ASN A 150 -1.21 -5.68 -10.93
C ASN A 150 -2.40 -4.70 -10.98
N ALA A 151 -3.46 -4.95 -10.22
CA ALA A 151 -4.62 -4.06 -10.15
C ALA A 151 -4.27 -2.69 -9.54
N ALA A 152 -3.36 -2.67 -8.56
CA ALA A 152 -2.87 -1.47 -7.89
C ALA A 152 -1.78 -0.73 -8.69
N TRP A 153 -1.33 -1.24 -9.84
CA TRP A 153 -0.23 -0.68 -10.62
C TRP A 153 1.01 -0.42 -9.76
N ILE A 154 1.40 -1.43 -8.98
CA ILE A 154 2.61 -1.38 -8.16
C ILE A 154 3.58 -2.49 -8.56
N ASP A 155 4.89 -2.18 -8.55
CA ASP A 155 5.94 -3.17 -8.81
C ASP A 155 5.86 -4.29 -7.76
N ARG A 156 5.98 -5.53 -8.23
CA ARG A 156 6.08 -6.72 -7.38
C ARG A 156 7.11 -6.54 -6.25
N LYS A 157 8.26 -5.92 -6.52
CA LYS A 157 9.31 -5.65 -5.52
C LYS A 157 8.82 -4.70 -4.42
N LEU A 158 8.06 -3.69 -4.79
CA LEU A 158 7.45 -2.76 -3.83
C LEU A 158 6.42 -3.50 -2.97
N PHE A 159 5.57 -4.32 -3.60
CA PHE A 159 4.62 -5.15 -2.86
C PHE A 159 5.33 -6.14 -1.93
N SER A 160 6.43 -6.77 -2.35
CA SER A 160 7.25 -7.63 -1.48
C SER A 160 7.83 -6.86 -0.30
N ALA A 161 8.26 -5.61 -0.49
CA ALA A 161 8.76 -4.76 0.60
C ALA A 161 7.65 -4.38 1.60
N ILE A 162 6.43 -4.13 1.11
CA ILE A 162 5.24 -3.93 1.95
C ILE A 162 4.95 -5.22 2.72
N ASN A 163 4.80 -6.35 2.02
CA ASN A 163 4.41 -7.62 2.63
C ASN A 163 5.41 -8.09 3.71
N GLY A 164 6.71 -7.95 3.45
CA GLY A 164 7.77 -8.40 4.36
C GLY A 164 8.08 -7.45 5.53
N ASN A 165 7.44 -6.28 5.61
CA ASN A 165 7.67 -5.33 6.70
C ASN A 165 6.36 -4.77 7.24
N LYS A 166 5.95 -5.27 8.42
CA LYS A 166 4.77 -4.81 9.17
C LYS A 166 4.72 -3.28 9.35
N TYR A 167 5.87 -2.61 9.50
CA TYR A 167 5.94 -1.16 9.70
C TYR A 167 6.38 -0.41 8.44
N TYR A 168 6.20 -1.01 7.26
CA TYR A 168 6.48 -0.34 5.99
C TYR A 168 5.64 0.94 5.87
N LYS A 169 6.28 2.05 5.50
CA LYS A 169 5.62 3.34 5.27
C LYS A 169 5.55 3.59 3.76
N PRO A 170 4.42 3.29 3.10
CA PRO A 170 4.27 3.60 1.68
C PRO A 170 4.27 5.11 1.46
N LYS A 171 4.63 5.53 0.25
CA LYS A 171 4.33 6.89 -0.20
C LYS A 171 2.82 7.07 -0.31
N LYS A 172 2.33 8.31 -0.20
CA LYS A 172 0.88 8.61 -0.27
C LYS A 172 0.26 8.12 -1.57
N GLU A 173 0.98 8.28 -2.69
CA GLU A 173 0.53 7.86 -4.02
C GLU A 173 0.39 6.33 -4.12
N THR A 174 1.32 5.58 -3.52
CA THR A 174 1.26 4.13 -3.44
C THR A 174 0.09 3.67 -2.57
N ALA A 175 -0.13 4.30 -1.41
CA ALA A 175 -1.23 3.96 -0.52
C ALA A 175 -2.60 4.22 -1.18
N VAL A 176 -2.73 5.32 -1.93
CA VAL A 176 -3.92 5.62 -2.73
C VAL A 176 -4.10 4.62 -3.87
N ALA A 177 -3.02 4.24 -4.56
CA ALA A 177 -3.07 3.21 -5.60
C ALA A 177 -3.58 1.86 -5.05
N CYS A 178 -3.15 1.47 -3.84
CA CYS A 178 -3.70 0.30 -3.15
C CYS A 178 -5.21 0.41 -2.91
N CYS A 179 -5.73 1.60 -2.58
CA CYS A 179 -7.17 1.82 -2.38
C CYS A 179 -7.97 1.56 -3.67
N PHE A 180 -7.48 2.08 -4.80
CA PHE A 180 -8.11 1.84 -6.11
C PHE A 180 -7.96 0.40 -6.59
N GLY A 181 -6.78 -0.21 -6.39
CA GLY A 181 -6.55 -1.63 -6.71
C GLY A 181 -7.48 -2.58 -5.97
N LEU A 182 -7.88 -2.22 -4.74
CA LEU A 182 -8.87 -2.95 -3.93
C LEU A 182 -10.32 -2.55 -4.18
N LYS A 183 -10.56 -1.55 -5.04
CA LYS A 183 -11.88 -0.95 -5.30
C LYS A 183 -12.60 -0.61 -3.99
N LEU A 184 -11.91 0.13 -3.13
CA LEU A 184 -12.44 0.56 -1.84
C LEU A 184 -13.44 1.70 -2.02
N SER A 185 -14.47 1.71 -1.17
CA SER A 185 -15.29 2.90 -0.96
C SER A 185 -14.47 4.02 -0.29
N LEU A 186 -14.93 5.28 -0.38
CA LEU A 186 -14.24 6.42 0.26
C LEU A 186 -13.96 6.18 1.76
N TRP A 187 -14.92 5.62 2.49
CA TRP A 187 -14.76 5.35 3.93
C TRP A 187 -13.70 4.28 4.22
N GLU A 188 -13.67 3.19 3.42
CA GLU A 188 -12.65 2.14 3.55
C GLU A 188 -11.26 2.68 3.17
N ALA A 189 -11.19 3.50 2.11
CA ALA A 189 -9.95 4.13 1.67
C ALA A 189 -9.40 5.07 2.74
N GLU A 190 -10.23 5.93 3.34
CA GLU A 190 -9.82 6.82 4.44
C GLU A 190 -9.29 6.03 5.64
N LYS A 191 -9.89 4.88 5.96
CA LYS A 191 -9.40 3.99 7.03
C LYS A 191 -8.02 3.41 6.71
N LEU A 192 -7.81 2.90 5.50
CA LEU A 192 -6.52 2.35 5.07
C LEU A 192 -5.44 3.42 4.97
N LEU A 193 -5.77 4.61 4.44
CA LEU A 193 -4.86 5.76 4.37
C LEU A 193 -4.46 6.25 5.76
N LYS A 194 -5.40 6.28 6.72
CA LYS A 194 -5.11 6.61 8.11
C LYS A 194 -4.09 5.65 8.72
N ALA A 195 -4.17 4.35 8.42
CA ALA A 195 -3.19 3.36 8.87
C ALA A 195 -1.78 3.57 8.28
N ALA A 196 -1.68 4.22 7.11
CA ALA A 196 -0.41 4.68 6.53
C ALA A 196 0.04 6.07 7.05
N GLY A 197 -0.78 6.74 7.87
CA GLY A 197 -0.50 8.09 8.36
C GLY A 197 -0.92 9.22 7.42
N TYR A 198 -1.84 8.96 6.49
CA TYR A 198 -2.34 9.94 5.53
C TYR A 198 -3.83 10.25 5.73
N ALA A 199 -4.22 11.44 5.30
CA ALA A 199 -5.61 11.85 5.14
C ALA A 199 -5.76 12.54 3.77
N LEU A 200 -6.98 12.54 3.24
CA LEU A 200 -7.35 13.29 2.06
C LEU A 200 -7.87 14.67 2.50
N SER A 201 -7.07 15.71 2.30
CA SER A 201 -7.39 17.09 2.67
C SER A 201 -8.32 17.76 1.66
N ASP A 202 -9.32 18.50 2.13
CA ASP A 202 -10.15 19.34 1.26
C ASP A 202 -9.41 20.59 0.76
N SER A 203 -8.23 20.90 1.31
CA SER A 203 -7.39 22.03 0.90
C SER A 203 -6.40 21.71 -0.21
N ILE A 204 -6.29 20.45 -0.62
CA ILE A 204 -5.32 19.98 -1.60
C ILE A 204 -6.08 19.49 -2.83
N LEU A 205 -5.80 20.08 -4.00
CA LEU A 205 -6.48 19.72 -5.25
C LEU A 205 -6.34 18.23 -5.56
N TRP A 206 -5.11 17.71 -5.50
CA TRP A 206 -4.83 16.28 -5.62
C TRP A 206 -5.75 15.40 -4.77
N ASP A 207 -5.90 15.71 -3.47
CA ASP A 207 -6.74 14.94 -2.55
C ASP A 207 -8.23 15.02 -2.91
N ARG A 208 -8.69 16.19 -3.38
CA ARG A 208 -10.07 16.39 -3.85
C ARG A 208 -10.36 15.57 -5.10
N ILE A 209 -9.41 15.48 -6.03
CA ILE A 209 -9.52 14.64 -7.23
C ILE A 209 -9.63 13.17 -6.82
N ILE A 210 -8.78 12.70 -5.89
CA ILE A 210 -8.87 11.32 -5.38
C ILE A 210 -10.23 11.05 -4.71
N LYS A 211 -10.74 11.97 -3.88
CA LYS A 211 -12.07 11.84 -3.28
C LYS A 211 -13.17 11.74 -4.32
N TYR A 212 -13.13 12.63 -5.32
CA TYR A 212 -14.09 12.62 -6.43
C TYR A 212 -14.06 11.26 -7.15
N CYS A 213 -12.89 10.76 -7.53
CA CYS A 213 -12.77 9.46 -8.18
C CYS A 213 -13.33 8.30 -7.34
N LEU A 214 -13.07 8.29 -6.03
CA LEU A 214 -13.60 7.28 -5.10
C LEU A 214 -15.13 7.38 -4.93
N GLN A 215 -15.68 8.59 -4.94
CA GLN A 215 -17.13 8.82 -4.78
C GLN A 215 -17.93 8.47 -6.04
N HIS A 216 -17.32 8.63 -7.21
CA HIS A 216 -17.94 8.37 -8.51
C HIS A 216 -17.58 7.00 -9.10
N ASP A 217 -17.03 6.09 -8.27
CA ASP A 217 -16.62 4.73 -8.66
C ASP A 217 -15.62 4.67 -9.84
N ILE A 218 -14.83 5.73 -10.03
CA ILE A 218 -13.74 5.80 -11.01
C ILE A 218 -12.55 5.03 -10.43
N ASN A 219 -12.66 3.70 -10.49
CA ASN A 219 -11.76 2.80 -9.77
C ASN A 219 -10.56 2.30 -10.60
N ARG A 220 -10.54 2.55 -11.92
CA ARG A 220 -9.42 2.15 -12.77
C ARG A 220 -8.31 3.18 -12.64
N ILE A 221 -7.14 2.76 -12.16
CA ILE A 221 -5.96 3.62 -11.95
C ILE A 221 -5.58 4.40 -13.21
N GLU A 222 -5.67 3.78 -14.38
CA GLU A 222 -5.47 4.43 -15.68
C GLU A 222 -6.37 5.67 -15.86
N GLN A 223 -7.67 5.57 -15.53
CA GLN A 223 -8.62 6.67 -15.66
C GLN A 223 -8.36 7.76 -14.63
N VAL A 224 -8.01 7.36 -13.40
CA VAL A 224 -7.63 8.30 -12.34
C VAL A 224 -6.38 9.09 -12.77
N ASN A 225 -5.37 8.41 -13.31
CA ASN A 225 -4.15 9.05 -13.80
C ASN A 225 -4.40 9.96 -15.01
N GLN A 226 -5.33 9.63 -15.91
CA GLN A 226 -5.73 10.55 -16.98
C GLN A 226 -6.33 11.84 -16.45
N ILE A 227 -7.19 11.77 -15.43
CA ILE A 227 -7.77 12.95 -14.79
C ILE A 227 -6.68 13.76 -14.09
N LEU A 228 -5.77 13.10 -13.36
CA LEU A 228 -4.66 13.77 -12.69
C LEU A 228 -3.73 14.47 -13.69
N ASP A 229 -3.36 13.80 -14.78
CA ASP A 229 -2.47 14.33 -15.82
C ASP A 229 -3.07 15.54 -16.55
N GLU A 230 -4.37 15.49 -16.89
CA GLU A 230 -5.07 16.63 -17.50
C GLU A 230 -5.13 17.86 -16.56
N MET A 231 -5.10 17.62 -15.24
CA MET A 231 -5.11 18.65 -14.21
C MET A 231 -3.70 19.07 -13.74
N ASP A 232 -2.64 18.60 -14.42
CA ASP A 232 -1.21 18.82 -14.08
C ASP A 232 -0.85 18.38 -12.64
N GLU A 233 -1.51 17.33 -12.18
CA GLU A 233 -1.36 16.75 -10.85
C GLU A 233 -0.60 15.42 -10.90
N LYS A 234 0.06 15.08 -9.78
CA LYS A 234 0.93 13.90 -9.73
C LYS A 234 0.15 12.59 -9.88
N CYS A 235 0.55 11.71 -10.81
CA CYS A 235 -0.05 10.38 -10.95
C CYS A 235 0.16 9.45 -9.73
N ILE A 236 -0.72 8.46 -9.59
CA ILE A 236 -0.64 7.37 -8.62
C ILE A 236 -0.09 6.07 -9.25
N GLY A 237 0.35 5.15 -8.39
CA GLY A 237 1.06 3.92 -8.81
C GLY A 237 2.57 4.12 -8.85
N CYS A 238 3.32 3.09 -9.26
CA CYS A 238 4.77 3.16 -9.41
C CYS A 238 5.30 2.40 -10.62
#